data_AF-A0A656DBV4-F1
#
_entry.id   AF-A0A656DBV4-F1
#
_cell.length_a   1.000
_cell.length_b   1.000
_cell.length_c   1.000
_cell.angle_alpha   90.00
_cell.angle_beta   90.00
_cell.angle_gamma   90.00
#
_symmetry.space_group_name_H-M   'P 1'
#
loop_
_entity.id
_entity.type
_entity.pdbx_description
1 polymer ?
#
loop_
_entity_poly.entity_id
_entity_poly.type
_entity_poly.pdbx_seq_one_letter_code
_entity_poly.pdbx_strand_id
1 'polypeptide(L)'
;MNGTLNLSLNQRYYYKIVAIDKGGLQSKPSYEEDDIILKQPELIKPENNAITSYDLTFKWKKVEHASGYVIFISTSRFGNEIWKRVVYSESSNDTISVSYTGSSLYSGKTYFWKVATFTKGENIINSISETRNFTVILR
;
A
#
# COMPACT_ATOMS: atom_id res chain seq x y z
N MET A 1 6.07 -27.55 16.86
CA MET A 1 5.36 -26.62 17.76
C MET A 1 4.76 -25.51 16.92
N ASN A 2 3.46 -25.55 16.65
CA ASN A 2 2.77 -24.44 15.99
C ASN A 2 2.38 -23.43 17.06
N GLY A 3 3.34 -22.61 17.48
CA GLY A 3 3.04 -21.41 18.25
C GLY A 3 2.58 -20.34 17.27
N THR A 4 1.28 -20.02 17.27
CA THR A 4 0.81 -18.84 16.55
C THR A 4 1.36 -17.63 17.30
N LEU A 5 2.46 -17.06 16.78
CA LEU A 5 3.02 -15.83 17.30
C LEU A 5 1.99 -14.73 17.07
N ASN A 6 1.42 -14.20 18.16
CA ASN A 6 0.51 -13.06 18.07
C ASN A 6 1.33 -11.80 17.75
N LEU A 7 1.32 -11.42 16.48
CA LEU A 7 1.94 -10.21 15.99
C LEU A 7 1.01 -9.01 16.21
N SER A 8 1.55 -7.94 16.78
CA SER A 8 0.83 -6.69 17.07
C SER A 8 1.21 -5.61 16.06
N LEU A 9 0.24 -4.76 15.71
CA LEU A 9 0.47 -3.60 14.86
C LEU A 9 1.32 -2.56 15.58
N ASN A 10 2.11 -1.80 14.81
CA ASN A 10 3.01 -0.74 15.27
C ASN A 10 4.09 -1.23 16.26
N GLN A 11 4.35 -2.54 16.29
CA GLN A 11 5.44 -3.14 17.05
C GLN A 11 6.62 -3.48 16.13
N ARG A 12 7.84 -3.14 16.55
CA ARG A 12 9.08 -3.52 15.86
C ARG A 12 9.45 -4.97 16.19
N TYR A 13 9.73 -5.74 15.17
CA TYR A 13 10.17 -7.13 15.26
C TYR A 13 11.55 -7.28 14.65
N TYR A 14 12.36 -8.14 15.26
CA TYR A 14 13.68 -8.53 14.79
C TYR A 14 13.64 -10.01 14.42
N TYR A 15 14.27 -10.38 13.30
CA TYR A 15 14.23 -11.74 12.79
C TYR A 15 15.53 -12.11 12.06
N LYS A 16 15.78 -13.42 12.03
CA LYS A 16 16.85 -14.06 11.24
C LYS A 16 16.24 -15.22 10.47
N ILE A 17 16.76 -15.48 9.28
CA ILE A 17 16.30 -16.55 8.41
C ILE A 17 17.34 -17.67 8.40
N VAL A 18 16.86 -18.90 8.51
CA VAL A 18 17.68 -20.12 8.38
C VAL A 18 17.10 -20.94 7.25
N ALA A 19 17.94 -21.37 6.31
CA ALA A 19 17.54 -22.32 5.28
C ALA A 19 17.63 -23.75 5.83
N ILE A 20 16.64 -24.58 5.51
CA ILE A 20 16.61 -25.99 5.87
C ILE A 20 16.54 -26.79 4.57
N ASP A 21 17.47 -27.70 4.35
CA ASP A 21 17.45 -28.58 3.18
C ASP A 21 16.46 -29.76 3.34
N LYS A 22 16.32 -30.58 2.30
CA LYS A 22 15.41 -31.74 2.33
C LYS A 22 15.80 -32.79 3.38
N GLY A 23 17.05 -32.83 3.82
CA GLY A 23 17.55 -33.71 4.86
C GLY A 23 17.41 -33.15 6.27
N GLY A 24 16.92 -31.91 6.41
CA GLY A 24 16.77 -31.24 7.70
C GLY A 24 18.04 -30.51 8.18
N LEU A 25 19.11 -30.46 7.38
CA LEU A 25 20.31 -29.71 7.73
C LEU A 25 20.04 -28.21 7.60
N GLN A 26 20.50 -27.47 8.61
CA GLN A 26 20.31 -26.03 8.71
C GLN A 26 21.54 -25.27 8.23
N SER A 27 21.33 -24.16 7.53
CA SER A 27 22.38 -23.18 7.23
C SER A 27 22.81 -22.44 8.51
N LYS A 28 23.87 -21.63 8.41
CA LYS A 28 24.07 -20.52 9.35
C LYS A 28 22.88 -19.54 9.23
N PRO A 29 22.44 -18.89 10.33
CA PRO A 29 21.43 -17.85 10.25
C PRO A 29 21.89 -16.66 9.40
N SER A 30 20.94 -15.98 8.77
CA SER A 30 21.18 -14.67 8.15
C SER A 30 21.64 -13.63 9.18
N TYR A 31 22.05 -12.46 8.69
CA TYR A 31 22.10 -11.26 9.53
C TYR A 31 20.71 -10.95 10.10
N GLU A 32 20.70 -10.25 11.23
CA GLU A 32 19.47 -9.77 11.83
C GLU A 32 18.86 -8.68 10.96
N GLU A 33 17.57 -8.81 10.70
CA GLU A 33 16.75 -7.81 10.05
C GLU A 33 15.60 -7.42 10.98
N ASP A 34 15.03 -6.25 10.76
CA ASP A 34 13.92 -5.76 11.56
C ASP A 34 12.88 -5.00 10.75
N ASP A 35 11.62 -5.02 11.17
CA ASP A 35 10.58 -4.16 10.58
C ASP A 35 9.45 -3.90 11.58
N ILE A 36 8.58 -2.93 11.27
CA ILE A 36 7.34 -2.66 12.01
C ILE A 36 6.16 -3.13 11.17
N ILE A 37 5.22 -3.84 11.78
CA ILE A 37 3.98 -4.22 11.08
C ILE A 37 3.01 -3.03 11.11
N LEU A 38 2.81 -2.37 9.97
CA LEU A 38 1.98 -1.18 9.89
C LEU A 38 0.49 -1.52 9.77
N LYS A 39 -0.35 -0.61 10.29
CA LYS A 39 -1.78 -0.61 9.98
C LYS A 39 -2.01 -0.43 8.48
N GLN A 40 -3.11 -0.97 7.96
CA GLN A 40 -3.53 -0.69 6.59
C GLN A 40 -3.97 0.78 6.45
N PRO A 41 -3.62 1.47 5.35
CA PRO A 41 -4.12 2.82 5.10
C PRO A 41 -5.64 2.87 5.01
N GLU A 42 -6.25 3.83 5.71
CA GLU A 42 -7.68 4.11 5.59
C GLU A 42 -7.94 5.11 4.47
N LEU A 43 -8.64 4.66 3.43
CA LEU A 43 -8.94 5.47 2.25
C LEU A 43 -10.09 6.46 2.53
N ILE A 44 -9.92 7.71 2.11
CA ILE A 44 -10.90 8.78 2.29
C ILE A 44 -11.55 9.15 0.95
N LYS A 45 -10.77 9.50 -0.08
CA LYS A 45 -11.28 9.83 -1.43
C LYS A 45 -10.43 9.20 -2.54
N PRO A 46 -11.04 8.79 -3.66
CA PRO A 46 -12.47 8.64 -3.87
C PRO A 46 -13.13 7.61 -2.94
N GLU A 47 -14.40 7.78 -2.62
CA GLU A 47 -15.18 6.74 -1.94
C GLU A 47 -15.36 5.51 -2.84
N ASN A 48 -15.74 4.38 -2.26
CA ASN A 48 -15.98 3.19 -3.07
C ASN A 48 -17.22 3.37 -3.96
N ASN A 49 -17.10 3.04 -5.25
CA ASN A 49 -18.11 3.30 -6.29
C ASN A 49 -18.38 4.81 -6.54
N ALA A 50 -17.45 5.69 -6.19
CA ALA A 50 -17.61 7.12 -6.43
C ALA A 50 -17.69 7.46 -7.92
N ILE A 51 -18.37 8.54 -8.26
CA ILE A 51 -18.33 9.17 -9.58
C ILE A 51 -17.42 10.40 -9.49
N THR A 52 -16.44 10.51 -10.38
CA THR A 52 -15.44 11.60 -10.36
C THR A 52 -15.35 12.29 -11.72
N SER A 53 -14.91 13.56 -11.71
CA SER A 53 -14.48 14.27 -12.92
C SER A 53 -12.98 14.01 -13.19
N TYR A 54 -12.40 14.77 -14.12
CA TYR A 54 -10.96 14.72 -14.42
C TYR A 54 -10.07 15.25 -13.29
N ASP A 55 -10.59 16.13 -12.43
CA ASP A 55 -9.87 16.68 -11.26
C ASP A 55 -9.86 15.66 -10.10
N LEU A 56 -9.31 14.49 -10.39
CA LEU A 56 -9.29 13.35 -9.49
C LEU A 56 -8.19 13.54 -8.44
N THR A 57 -8.60 13.54 -7.17
CA THR A 57 -7.67 13.59 -6.03
C THR A 57 -7.86 12.37 -5.14
N PHE A 58 -6.75 11.70 -4.85
CA PHE A 58 -6.68 10.60 -3.90
C PHE A 58 -6.35 11.14 -2.51
N LYS A 59 -7.04 10.65 -1.50
CA LYS A 59 -6.85 11.05 -0.11
C LYS A 59 -6.99 9.86 0.82
N TRP A 60 -6.11 9.75 1.80
CA TRP A 60 -6.12 8.71 2.83
C TRP A 60 -5.58 9.25 4.16
N LYS A 61 -5.85 8.54 5.26
CA LYS A 61 -5.27 8.85 6.58
C LYS A 61 -3.80 8.47 6.61
N LYS A 62 -2.99 9.29 7.27
CA LYS A 62 -1.60 8.99 7.56
C LYS A 62 -1.51 7.76 8.47
N VAL A 63 -0.63 6.83 8.11
CA VAL A 63 -0.26 5.66 8.91
C VAL A 63 1.00 5.99 9.70
N GLU A 64 0.92 5.78 11.01
CA GLU A 64 2.04 5.95 11.94
C GLU A 64 3.23 5.06 11.52
N HIS A 65 4.45 5.58 11.63
CA HIS A 65 5.71 4.91 11.22
C HIS A 65 5.86 4.56 9.73
N ALA A 66 4.90 4.89 8.87
CA ALA A 66 5.10 4.78 7.43
C ALA A 66 6.12 5.83 6.95
N SER A 67 7.17 5.37 6.26
CA SER A 67 8.12 6.25 5.57
C SER A 67 7.53 6.85 4.30
N GLY A 68 6.56 6.16 3.70
CA GLY A 68 5.82 6.66 2.56
C GLY A 68 4.77 5.70 2.04
N TYR A 69 4.23 6.05 0.88
CA TYR A 69 3.10 5.41 0.24
C TYR A 69 3.33 5.23 -1.25
N VAL A 70 2.70 4.20 -1.79
CA VAL A 70 2.58 3.95 -3.21
C VAL A 70 1.08 3.87 -3.55
N ILE A 71 0.62 4.77 -4.41
CA ILE A 71 -0.74 4.74 -4.94
C ILE A 71 -0.72 3.98 -6.25
N PHE A 72 -1.69 3.10 -6.42
CA PHE A 72 -1.87 2.30 -7.62
C PHE A 72 -3.27 2.53 -8.20
N ILE A 73 -3.36 2.64 -9.53
CA ILE A 73 -4.61 2.63 -10.27
C ILE A 73 -4.55 1.53 -11.33
N SER A 74 -5.62 0.76 -11.48
CA SER A 74 -5.76 -0.31 -12.47
C SER A 74 -7.13 -0.26 -13.16
N THR A 75 -7.24 -0.96 -14.30
CA THR A 75 -8.50 -1.10 -15.07
C THR A 75 -9.37 -2.25 -14.58
N SER A 76 -8.86 -3.10 -13.69
CA SER A 76 -9.62 -4.15 -13.02
C SER A 76 -9.07 -4.39 -11.62
N ARG A 77 -9.89 -4.99 -10.74
CA ARG A 77 -9.56 -5.21 -9.32
C ARG A 77 -8.23 -5.94 -9.08
N PHE A 78 -7.86 -6.85 -9.97
CA PHE A 78 -6.63 -7.66 -9.89
C PHE A 78 -5.72 -7.49 -11.11
N GLY A 79 -5.99 -6.50 -11.96
CA GLY A 79 -5.21 -6.25 -13.16
C GLY A 79 -3.95 -5.44 -12.89
N ASN A 80 -3.15 -5.30 -13.95
CA ASN A 80 -1.94 -4.49 -13.93
C ASN A 80 -2.25 -3.02 -13.67
N GLU A 81 -1.30 -2.34 -13.04
CA GLU A 81 -1.41 -0.92 -12.79
C GLU A 81 -1.20 -0.13 -14.07
N ILE A 82 -2.10 0.82 -14.34
CA ILE A 82 -1.97 1.81 -15.42
C ILE A 82 -1.30 3.08 -14.93
N TRP A 83 -1.24 3.27 -13.61
CA TRP A 83 -0.59 4.41 -12.98
C TRP A 83 -0.12 4.06 -11.58
N LYS A 84 1.07 4.54 -11.25
CA LYS A 84 1.73 4.39 -9.94
C LYS A 84 2.30 5.74 -9.53
N ARG A 85 2.17 6.09 -8.25
CA ARG A 85 2.82 7.28 -7.68
C ARG A 85 3.38 6.98 -6.30
N VAL A 86 4.57 7.51 -6.02
CA VAL A 86 5.23 7.40 -4.72
C VAL A 86 5.11 8.73 -3.99
N VAL A 87 4.88 8.67 -2.68
CA VAL A 87 4.76 9.82 -1.79
C VAL A 87 5.51 9.52 -0.50
N TYR A 88 6.51 10.33 -0.16
CA TYR A 88 7.19 10.24 1.13
C TYR A 88 6.38 10.96 2.21
N SER A 89 6.36 10.36 3.41
CA SER A 89 5.55 10.83 4.53
C SER A 89 6.24 11.99 5.28
N GLU A 90 6.37 13.14 4.61
CA GLU A 90 6.99 14.34 5.19
C GLU A 90 5.97 15.29 5.84
N SER A 91 4.68 15.07 5.60
CA SER A 91 3.62 15.97 6.08
C SER A 91 3.34 15.78 7.58
N SER A 92 3.18 16.89 8.30
CA SER A 92 2.65 16.91 9.66
C SER A 92 1.12 16.67 9.73
N ASN A 93 0.43 16.66 8.59
CA ASN A 93 -1.02 16.46 8.54
C ASN A 93 -1.42 15.01 8.78
N ASP A 94 -2.59 14.81 9.38
CA ASP A 94 -3.20 13.48 9.60
C ASP A 94 -3.73 12.83 8.32
N THR A 95 -3.75 13.57 7.22
CA THR A 95 -4.20 13.07 5.92
C THR A 95 -3.24 13.47 4.82
N ILE A 96 -3.10 12.60 3.84
CA ILE A 96 -2.26 12.79 2.67
C ILE A 96 -3.17 12.87 1.45
N SER A 97 -2.87 13.80 0.55
CA SER A 97 -3.65 14.02 -0.68
C SER A 97 -2.72 14.11 -1.88
N VAL A 98 -3.12 13.49 -2.99
CA VAL A 98 -2.39 13.48 -4.25
C VAL A 98 -3.36 13.63 -5.41
N SER A 99 -3.14 14.64 -6.23
CA SER A 99 -3.84 14.78 -7.50
C SER A 99 -3.35 13.76 -8.51
N TYR A 100 -4.29 13.20 -9.28
CA TYR A 100 -3.96 12.34 -10.40
C TYR A 100 -3.28 13.17 -11.50
N THR A 101 -2.11 12.70 -11.95
CA THR A 101 -1.30 13.34 -13.00
C THR A 101 -0.96 12.38 -14.13
N GLY A 102 -1.66 11.24 -14.19
CA GLY A 102 -1.46 10.25 -15.24
C GLY A 102 -2.13 10.63 -16.55
N SER A 103 -2.14 9.69 -17.49
CA SER A 103 -2.84 9.86 -18.77
C SER A 103 -4.35 10.00 -18.58
N SER A 104 -4.99 10.64 -19.56
CA SER A 104 -6.44 10.81 -19.63
C SER A 104 -7.21 9.51 -19.35
N LEU A 105 -8.15 9.58 -18.42
CA LEU A 105 -9.08 8.49 -18.12
C LEU A 105 -10.33 8.62 -18.98
N TYR A 106 -10.91 7.50 -19.40
CA TYR A 106 -12.06 7.50 -20.30
C TYR A 106 -13.37 7.71 -19.53
N SER A 107 -14.20 8.64 -19.99
CA SER A 107 -15.55 8.84 -19.47
C SER A 107 -16.39 7.56 -19.60
N GLY A 108 -17.21 7.27 -18.60
CA GLY A 108 -18.00 6.04 -18.48
C GLY A 108 -17.22 4.81 -18.03
N LYS A 109 -15.89 4.89 -17.83
CA LYS A 109 -15.09 3.75 -17.36
C LYS A 109 -14.89 3.77 -15.85
N THR A 110 -14.93 2.57 -15.26
CA THR A 110 -14.59 2.31 -13.86
C THR A 110 -13.13 1.90 -13.74
N TYR A 111 -12.44 2.48 -12.76
CA TYR A 111 -11.07 2.19 -12.40
C TYR A 111 -10.99 1.77 -10.94
N PHE A 112 -9.94 1.04 -10.60
CA PHE A 112 -9.69 0.53 -9.26
C PHE A 112 -8.45 1.20 -8.70
N TRP A 113 -8.44 1.46 -7.40
CA TRP A 113 -7.31 2.08 -6.74
C TRP A 113 -7.09 1.54 -5.33
N LYS A 114 -5.84 1.59 -4.90
CA LYS A 114 -5.38 1.18 -3.57
C LYS A 114 -4.12 1.95 -3.20
N VAL A 115 -3.82 2.00 -1.92
CA VAL A 115 -2.62 2.63 -1.37
C VAL A 115 -1.85 1.59 -0.56
N ALA A 116 -0.56 1.49 -0.81
CA ALA A 116 0.35 0.63 -0.07
C ALA A 116 1.36 1.49 0.72
N THR A 117 1.74 1.04 1.91
CA THR A 117 2.76 1.69 2.75
C THR A 117 4.12 1.04 2.54
N PHE A 118 5.18 1.75 2.88
CA PHE A 118 6.51 1.18 3.08
C PHE A 118 7.24 1.83 4.26
N THR A 119 8.13 1.07 4.90
CA THR A 119 9.02 1.52 5.98
C THR A 119 10.45 1.70 5.50
N LYS A 120 10.96 0.77 4.67
CA LYS A 120 12.36 0.77 4.18
C LYS A 120 12.52 1.31 2.76
N GLY A 121 11.53 1.10 1.89
CA GLY A 121 11.56 1.59 0.51
C GLY A 121 10.36 1.14 -0.33
N GLU A 122 10.07 1.85 -1.41
CA GLU A 122 8.86 1.69 -2.24
C GLU A 122 8.68 0.32 -2.92
N ASN A 123 9.75 -0.48 -2.98
CA ASN A 123 9.74 -1.82 -3.58
C ASN A 123 9.46 -2.92 -2.55
N ILE A 124 9.42 -2.57 -1.25
CA ILE A 124 9.12 -3.48 -0.14
C ILE A 124 7.85 -2.97 0.53
N ILE A 125 6.71 -3.46 0.06
CA ILE A 125 5.40 -3.09 0.61
C ILE A 125 5.26 -3.68 2.01
N ASN A 126 4.84 -2.83 2.95
CA ASN A 126 4.62 -3.24 4.34
C ASN A 126 3.14 -3.58 4.61
N SER A 127 2.23 -2.67 4.29
CA SER A 127 0.78 -2.89 4.38
C SER A 127 0.06 -2.33 3.15
N ILE A 128 -1.12 -2.86 2.83
CA ILE A 128 -1.93 -2.40 1.70
C ILE A 128 -3.36 -2.13 2.15
N SER A 129 -3.97 -1.08 1.61
CA SER A 129 -5.37 -0.75 1.86
C SER A 129 -6.30 -1.77 1.20
N GLU A 130 -7.59 -1.66 1.54
CA GLU A 130 -8.65 -2.16 0.67
C GLU A 130 -8.52 -1.61 -0.76
N THR A 131 -9.12 -2.32 -1.72
CA THR A 131 -9.25 -1.82 -3.11
C THR A 131 -10.61 -1.18 -3.27
N ARG A 132 -10.63 0.10 -3.66
CA ARG A 132 -11.84 0.84 -4.01
C ARG A 132 -11.93 1.04 -5.51
N ASN A 133 -13.11 1.38 -6.00
CA ASN A 133 -13.31 1.75 -7.39
C ASN A 133 -14.00 3.10 -7.54
N PHE A 134 -13.83 3.74 -8.69
CA PHE A 134 -14.51 4.96 -9.08
C PHE A 134 -14.78 4.97 -10.59
N THR A 135 -15.83 5.66 -11.02
CA THR A 135 -16.21 5.84 -12.43
C THR A 135 -15.99 7.28 -12.84
N VAL A 136 -15.26 7.47 -13.94
CA VAL A 136 -15.00 8.81 -14.49
C VAL A 136 -16.19 9.23 -15.35
N ILE A 137 -16.75 10.41 -15.10
CA ILE A 137 -17.80 11.01 -15.96
C ILE A 137 -17.38 12.43 -16.30
N LEU A 138 -17.23 12.69 -17.60
CA LEU A 138 -17.10 14.04 -18.14
C LEU A 138 -18.46 14.73 -18.14
N ARG A 139 -18.52 15.93 -17.58
CA ARG A 139 -19.65 16.84 -17.75
C ARG A 139 -19.44 17.72 -18.96
#